data_AF-A0A1G3CEQ8-F1
#
_entry.id   AF-A0A1G3CEQ8-F1
#
_cell.length_a   1.000
_cell.length_b   1.000
_cell.length_c   1.000
_cell.angle_alpha   90.00
_cell.angle_beta   90.00
_cell.angle_gamma   90.00
#
_symmetry.space_group_name_H-M   'P 1'
#
loop_
_entity.id
_entity.type
_entity.pdbx_description
1 polymer ?
#
loop_
_entity_poly.entity_id
_entity_poly.type
_entity_poly.pdbx_seq_one_letter_code
_entity_poly.pdbx_strand_id
1 'polypeptide(L)'
;HPSQPYLSLPSLTAFLRQNGISEVRQRDLNIELLDILLTKKECSEFYQGIINKLKSSDRTSVHSSRYQEKYQTMVDAVESIPALMDKVETAKNTLRSEGFYDLEKYMESVHIINEALRNMSALYYPSSMTSLSNDMRYSVYSSQDIFKALDDEEENIFLNLYKKHILSSILESSPNLVGISITNTSQIIPGLTLARLIKNQHKEIHITIGGSVFTKLIENIKKVDGLFSIVDSFIVFEGEHALLELVGQLDSKRDFKKVPNLIYRENNVTKINEPFYTEDLNKLPAPDFDGFPLKLYHTPASVLPVQTSRGCYYSKCSFCNLHLDHRSFRLRRTELLMEDIWTLSQKYNTPYFFFTDESVPINKLREISQSLLEKQWDIKWMGGVRFENALDGDLLEKMHASGCQKLVFGLESYNQRVLDLMKKGIKTDIVKRVLDACLKVG
;
A
#
# COMPACT_ATOMS: atom_id res chain seq x y z
N HIS A 1 -4.73 4.13 -9.09
CA HIS A 1 -5.67 3.08 -9.47
C HIS A 1 -5.16 1.77 -8.89
N PRO A 2 -5.92 1.05 -8.05
CA PRO A 2 -5.46 -0.16 -7.36
C PRO A 2 -5.49 -1.38 -8.30
N SER A 3 -4.41 -1.58 -9.05
CA SER A 3 -4.28 -2.69 -10.01
C SER A 3 -3.51 -3.89 -9.47
N GLN A 4 -2.89 -3.78 -8.29
CA GLN A 4 -2.06 -4.85 -7.73
C GLN A 4 -1.92 -4.71 -6.21
N PRO A 5 -1.65 -5.81 -5.48
CA PRO A 5 -1.44 -5.78 -4.05
C PRO A 5 -0.07 -5.21 -3.67
N TYR A 6 0.09 -4.85 -2.39
CA TYR A 6 1.40 -4.62 -1.79
C TYR A 6 2.07 -5.96 -1.45
N LEU A 7 3.40 -6.01 -1.57
CA LEU A 7 4.19 -7.23 -1.33
C LEU A 7 4.36 -7.58 0.16
N SER A 8 4.21 -6.63 1.07
CA SER A 8 4.56 -6.78 2.48
C SER A 8 3.78 -7.92 3.16
N LEU A 9 2.45 -7.93 3.05
CA LEU A 9 1.62 -8.95 3.72
C LEU A 9 1.81 -10.36 3.15
N PRO A 10 1.86 -10.57 1.81
CA PRO A 10 2.20 -11.86 1.23
C PRO A 10 3.58 -12.39 1.64
N SER A 11 4.58 -11.51 1.77
CA SER A 11 5.94 -11.89 2.20
C SER A 11 5.97 -12.32 3.67
N LEU A 12 5.34 -11.56 4.55
CA LEU A 12 5.24 -11.90 5.98
C LEU A 12 4.46 -13.21 6.17
N THR A 13 3.36 -13.38 5.44
CA THR A 13 2.53 -14.60 5.51
C THR A 13 3.31 -15.84 5.07
N ALA A 14 4.03 -15.76 3.95
CA ALA A 14 4.86 -16.86 3.48
C ALA A 14 5.93 -17.25 4.49
N PHE A 15 6.62 -16.25 5.06
CA PHE A 15 7.68 -16.51 6.04
C PHE A 15 7.15 -17.14 7.32
N LEU A 16 6.02 -16.66 7.85
CA LEU A 16 5.38 -17.25 9.03
C LEU A 16 4.95 -18.70 8.77
N ARG A 17 4.31 -18.99 7.63
CA ARG A 17 3.87 -20.34 7.26
C ARG A 17 5.03 -21.30 7.04
N GLN A 18 6.11 -20.85 6.40
CA GLN A 18 7.34 -21.63 6.24
C GLN A 18 7.94 -22.05 7.60
N ASN A 19 7.77 -21.21 8.63
CA ASN A 19 8.26 -21.46 9.98
C ASN A 19 7.20 -22.07 10.91
N GLY A 20 6.15 -22.69 10.35
CA GLY A 20 5.20 -23.50 11.11
C GLY A 20 4.02 -22.75 11.72
N ILE A 21 3.88 -21.44 11.48
CA ILE A 21 2.69 -20.69 11.91
C ILE A 21 1.59 -20.88 10.84
N SER A 22 0.67 -21.81 11.09
CA SER A 22 -0.39 -22.17 10.13
C SER A 22 -1.61 -21.24 10.19
N GLU A 23 -1.92 -20.66 11.34
CA GLU A 23 -3.11 -19.82 11.56
C GLU A 23 -2.87 -18.35 11.19
N VAL A 24 -2.40 -18.10 9.97
CA VAL A 24 -2.15 -16.75 9.46
C VAL A 24 -3.27 -16.36 8.48
N ARG A 25 -3.97 -15.27 8.80
CA ARG A 25 -4.93 -14.60 7.90
C ARG A 25 -4.38 -13.25 7.47
N GLN A 26 -4.47 -12.96 6.17
CA GLN A 26 -4.04 -11.70 5.58
C GLN A 26 -5.22 -11.03 4.87
N ARG A 27 -5.25 -9.70 4.87
CA ARG A 27 -6.32 -8.87 4.29
C ARG A 27 -5.74 -7.58 3.72
N ASP A 28 -6.31 -7.10 2.61
CA ASP A 28 -6.04 -5.76 2.11
C ASP A 28 -7.29 -4.90 2.26
N LEU A 29 -7.36 -4.22 3.40
CA LEU A 29 -8.50 -3.37 3.73
C LEU A 29 -8.67 -2.19 2.77
N ASN A 30 -7.63 -1.81 2.00
CA ASN A 30 -7.78 -0.75 1.00
C ASN A 30 -8.70 -1.22 -0.14
N ILE A 31 -8.43 -2.40 -0.71
CA ILE A 31 -9.21 -2.91 -1.83
C ILE A 31 -10.56 -3.49 -1.40
N GLU A 32 -10.62 -4.09 -0.21
CA GLU A 32 -11.86 -4.61 0.35
C GLU A 32 -12.86 -3.50 0.67
N LEU A 33 -12.43 -2.41 1.33
CA LEU A 33 -13.30 -1.26 1.56
C LEU A 33 -13.71 -0.60 0.25
N LEU A 34 -12.79 -0.44 -0.70
CA LEU A 34 -13.12 0.13 -2.00
C LEU A 34 -14.20 -0.68 -2.71
N ASP A 35 -14.09 -2.01 -2.70
CA ASP A 35 -15.09 -2.89 -3.33
C ASP A 35 -16.47 -2.77 -2.67
N ILE A 36 -16.52 -2.68 -1.34
CA ILE A 36 -17.74 -2.49 -0.55
C ILE A 36 -18.43 -1.16 -0.88
N LEU A 37 -17.65 -0.07 -0.88
CA LEU A 37 -18.15 1.28 -1.15
C LEU A 37 -18.69 1.43 -2.57
N LEU A 38 -18.11 0.71 -3.54
CA LEU A 38 -18.51 0.72 -4.93
C LEU A 38 -19.64 -0.28 -5.19
N THR A 39 -20.74 -0.10 -4.46
CA THR A 39 -22.01 -0.81 -4.66
C THR A 39 -23.16 0.17 -4.65
N LYS A 40 -24.24 -0.14 -5.40
CA LYS A 40 -25.44 0.72 -5.40
C LYS A 40 -26.01 0.88 -3.99
N LYS A 41 -25.97 -0.19 -3.20
CA LYS A 41 -26.43 -0.21 -1.80
C LYS A 41 -25.67 0.82 -0.96
N GLU A 42 -24.35 0.76 -0.92
CA GLU A 42 -23.56 1.68 -0.08
C GLU A 42 -23.69 3.13 -0.56
N CYS A 43 -23.68 3.39 -1.87
CA CYS A 43 -23.95 4.74 -2.39
C CYS A 43 -25.32 5.27 -1.94
N SER A 44 -26.36 4.41 -1.92
CA SER A 44 -27.70 4.77 -1.46
C SER A 44 -27.73 5.07 0.05
N GLU A 45 -26.99 4.32 0.86
CA GLU A 45 -26.92 4.58 2.31
C GLU A 45 -26.23 5.92 2.61
N PHE A 46 -25.12 6.22 1.93
CA PHE A 46 -24.46 7.53 2.04
C PHE A 46 -25.38 8.67 1.58
N TYR A 47 -26.09 8.49 0.47
CA TYR A 47 -27.09 9.44 -0.01
C TYR A 47 -28.17 9.74 1.04
N GLN A 48 -28.74 8.71 1.66
CA GLN A 48 -29.72 8.89 2.74
C GLN A 48 -29.11 9.57 3.96
N GLY A 49 -27.86 9.23 4.31
CA GLY A 49 -27.11 9.92 5.38
C GLY A 49 -26.99 11.42 5.13
N ILE A 50 -26.68 11.82 3.89
CA ILE A 50 -26.55 13.23 3.50
C ILE A 50 -27.91 13.93 3.58
N ILE A 51 -28.98 13.32 3.06
CA ILE A 51 -30.35 13.86 3.15
C ILE A 51 -30.75 14.07 4.62
N ASN A 52 -30.47 13.09 5.48
CA ASN A 52 -30.82 13.16 6.89
C ASN A 52 -30.05 14.29 7.60
N LYS A 53 -28.74 14.43 7.32
CA LYS A 53 -27.96 15.57 7.84
C LYS A 53 -28.53 16.91 7.35
N LEU A 54 -28.86 17.04 6.07
CA LEU A 54 -29.47 18.26 5.49
C LEU A 54 -30.83 18.60 6.12
N LYS A 55 -31.67 17.60 6.43
CA LYS A 55 -32.97 17.82 7.11
C LYS A 55 -32.82 18.26 8.57
N SER A 56 -31.82 17.70 9.27
CA SER A 56 -31.54 18.01 10.68
C SER A 56 -30.73 19.30 10.89
N SER A 57 -30.23 19.87 9.80
CA SER A 57 -29.38 21.06 9.80
C SER A 57 -30.18 22.30 10.21
N ASP A 58 -29.92 22.82 11.40
CA ASP A 58 -30.65 23.97 11.95
C ASP A 58 -30.28 25.26 11.19
N ARG A 59 -31.29 25.95 10.65
CA ARG A 59 -31.14 27.18 9.84
C ARG A 59 -30.62 28.37 10.65
N THR A 60 -30.46 28.21 11.96
CA THR A 60 -29.93 29.22 12.89
C THR A 60 -28.40 29.30 12.92
N SER A 61 -27.69 28.28 12.41
CA SER A 61 -26.22 28.19 12.40
C SER A 61 -25.53 28.76 11.14
N VAL A 62 -26.30 29.46 10.29
CA VAL A 62 -25.97 29.90 8.92
C VAL A 62 -24.85 30.96 8.82
N HIS A 63 -24.32 31.44 9.96
CA HIS A 63 -23.37 32.56 9.97
C HIS A 63 -21.89 32.19 9.80
N SER A 64 -21.51 30.91 9.81
CA SER A 64 -20.12 30.51 9.53
C SER A 64 -19.93 30.08 8.07
N SER A 65 -18.91 30.64 7.40
CA SER A 65 -18.58 30.30 6.00
C SER A 65 -18.39 28.79 5.80
N ARG A 66 -17.76 28.13 6.77
CA ARG A 66 -17.49 26.70 6.74
C ARG A 66 -18.75 25.84 6.77
N TYR A 67 -19.79 26.27 7.50
CA TYR A 67 -21.07 25.57 7.49
C TYR A 67 -21.75 25.72 6.12
N GLN A 68 -21.66 26.89 5.50
CA GLN A 68 -22.19 27.12 4.15
C GLN A 68 -21.50 26.24 3.12
N GLU A 69 -20.17 26.10 3.18
CA GLU A 69 -19.40 25.20 2.32
C GLU A 69 -19.78 23.73 2.53
N LYS A 70 -19.90 23.27 3.78
CA LYS A 70 -20.37 21.92 4.12
C LYS A 70 -21.77 21.66 3.56
N TYR A 71 -22.68 22.62 3.76
CA TYR A 71 -24.06 22.53 3.29
C TYR A 71 -24.13 22.46 1.76
N GLN A 72 -23.41 23.34 1.05
CA GLN A 72 -23.38 23.35 -0.40
C GLN A 72 -22.81 22.04 -0.95
N THR A 73 -21.71 21.55 -0.39
CA THR A 73 -21.11 20.26 -0.80
C THR A 73 -22.09 19.10 -0.66
N MET A 74 -22.88 19.07 0.42
CA MET A 74 -23.92 18.06 0.62
C MET A 74 -25.08 18.21 -0.38
N VAL A 75 -25.48 19.43 -0.74
CA VAL A 75 -26.51 19.67 -1.77
C VAL A 75 -26.04 19.17 -3.13
N ASP A 76 -24.82 19.53 -3.55
CA ASP A 76 -24.24 19.10 -4.82
C ASP A 76 -24.14 17.55 -4.90
N ALA A 77 -23.80 16.92 -3.78
CA ALA A 77 -23.77 15.46 -3.68
C ALA A 77 -25.15 14.81 -3.80
N VAL A 78 -26.21 15.42 -3.25
CA VAL A 78 -27.59 14.93 -3.42
C VAL A 78 -28.04 14.99 -4.87
N GLU A 79 -27.60 15.98 -5.64
CA GLU A 79 -27.89 16.06 -7.08
C GLU A 79 -27.11 15.01 -7.88
N SER A 80 -25.86 14.73 -7.49
CA SER A 80 -24.94 13.89 -8.26
C SER A 80 -25.05 12.39 -7.98
N ILE A 81 -25.23 11.99 -6.72
CA ILE A 81 -25.18 10.57 -6.31
C ILE A 81 -26.22 9.68 -7.03
N PRO A 82 -27.48 10.11 -7.29
CA PRO A 82 -28.46 9.28 -8.01
C PRO A 82 -27.96 8.78 -9.38
N ALA A 83 -27.30 9.63 -10.15
CA ALA A 83 -26.76 9.24 -11.45
C ALA A 83 -25.50 8.36 -11.35
N LEU A 84 -24.71 8.54 -10.28
CA LEU A 84 -23.48 7.78 -10.04
C LEU A 84 -23.77 6.38 -9.49
N MET A 85 -24.72 6.23 -8.56
CA MET A 85 -24.99 4.95 -7.88
C MET A 85 -25.44 3.84 -8.83
N ASP A 86 -26.05 4.19 -9.97
CA ASP A 86 -26.45 3.22 -11.00
C ASP A 86 -25.27 2.80 -11.91
N LYS A 87 -24.14 3.51 -11.84
CA LYS A 87 -22.97 3.30 -12.71
C LYS A 87 -21.76 2.70 -11.99
N VAL A 88 -21.64 2.84 -10.67
CA VAL A 88 -20.43 2.44 -9.91
C VAL A 88 -20.06 0.96 -10.08
N GLU A 89 -21.03 0.05 -10.08
CA GLU A 89 -20.77 -1.38 -10.24
C GLU A 89 -20.33 -1.71 -11.67
N THR A 90 -20.97 -1.10 -12.67
CA THR A 90 -20.56 -1.23 -14.07
C THR A 90 -19.14 -0.69 -14.26
N ALA A 91 -18.82 0.49 -13.75
CA ALA A 91 -17.47 1.07 -13.81
C ALA A 91 -16.43 0.14 -13.18
N LYS A 92 -16.71 -0.40 -11.99
CA LYS A 92 -15.84 -1.38 -11.31
C LYS A 92 -15.65 -2.65 -12.15
N ASN A 93 -16.72 -3.20 -12.72
CA ASN A 93 -16.66 -4.41 -13.56
C ASN A 93 -15.94 -4.17 -14.88
N THR A 94 -16.08 -2.98 -15.48
CA THR A 94 -15.33 -2.58 -16.68
C THR A 94 -13.83 -2.65 -16.43
N LEU A 95 -13.35 -2.13 -15.28
CA LEU A 95 -11.93 -2.18 -14.92
C LEU A 95 -11.42 -3.60 -14.62
N ARG A 96 -12.32 -4.56 -14.35
CA ARG A 96 -12.00 -5.98 -14.09
C ARG A 96 -12.22 -6.87 -15.32
N SER A 97 -12.43 -6.29 -16.50
CA SER A 97 -12.73 -7.01 -17.74
C SER A 97 -11.96 -6.43 -18.92
N GLU A 98 -12.25 -6.90 -20.14
CA GLU A 98 -11.66 -6.36 -21.38
C GLU A 98 -11.84 -4.85 -21.55
N GLY A 99 -12.87 -4.26 -20.90
CA GLY A 99 -13.05 -2.81 -20.87
C GLY A 99 -11.88 -2.03 -20.24
N PHE A 100 -11.03 -2.70 -19.46
CA PHE A 100 -9.79 -2.12 -18.92
C PHE A 100 -8.80 -1.68 -20.02
N TYR A 101 -8.74 -2.41 -21.14
CA TYR A 101 -7.80 -2.14 -22.23
C TYR A 101 -8.31 -1.08 -23.22
N ASP A 102 -9.57 -0.66 -23.08
CA ASP A 102 -10.18 0.43 -23.83
C ASP A 102 -9.99 1.75 -23.06
N LEU A 103 -9.16 2.65 -23.58
CA LEU A 103 -8.74 3.87 -22.87
C LEU A 103 -9.93 4.75 -22.47
N GLU A 104 -10.95 4.86 -23.34
CA GLU A 104 -12.13 5.69 -23.08
C GLU A 104 -12.95 5.10 -21.93
N LYS A 105 -13.25 3.80 -22.00
CA LYS A 105 -13.99 3.09 -20.94
C LYS A 105 -13.23 3.06 -19.61
N TYR A 106 -11.91 2.88 -19.66
CA TYR A 106 -11.03 2.93 -18.50
C TYR A 106 -11.11 4.32 -17.84
N MET A 107 -10.93 5.39 -18.61
CA MET A 107 -10.98 6.76 -18.10
C MET A 107 -12.35 7.11 -17.54
N GLU A 108 -13.43 6.75 -18.23
CA GLU A 108 -14.81 6.96 -17.76
C GLU A 108 -15.06 6.23 -16.44
N SER A 109 -14.64 4.96 -16.35
CA SER A 109 -14.84 4.14 -15.15
C SER A 109 -14.06 4.70 -13.94
N VAL A 110 -12.82 5.12 -14.16
CA VAL A 110 -12.00 5.78 -13.12
C VAL A 110 -12.63 7.10 -12.69
N HIS A 111 -13.19 7.87 -13.62
CA HIS A 111 -13.88 9.11 -13.31
C HIS A 111 -15.13 8.86 -12.46
N ILE A 112 -16.01 7.95 -12.88
CA ILE A 112 -17.24 7.58 -12.14
C ILE A 112 -16.91 7.14 -10.71
N ILE A 113 -15.92 6.26 -10.54
CA ILE A 113 -15.52 5.76 -9.22
C ILE A 113 -15.05 6.91 -8.32
N ASN A 114 -14.19 7.78 -8.83
CA ASN A 114 -13.67 8.89 -8.01
C ASN A 114 -14.73 9.95 -7.71
N GLU A 115 -15.64 10.23 -8.64
CA GLU A 115 -16.79 11.11 -8.40
C GLU A 115 -17.74 10.52 -7.35
N ALA A 116 -18.05 9.23 -7.42
CA ALA A 116 -18.88 8.57 -6.42
C ALA A 116 -18.26 8.68 -5.02
N LEU A 117 -16.98 8.36 -4.87
CA LEU A 117 -16.28 8.44 -3.58
C LEU A 117 -16.21 9.87 -3.05
N ARG A 118 -15.93 10.86 -3.91
CA ARG A 118 -15.94 12.29 -3.53
C ARG A 118 -17.30 12.74 -3.02
N ASN A 119 -18.37 12.45 -3.76
CA ASN A 119 -19.72 12.84 -3.40
C ASN A 119 -20.22 12.11 -2.14
N MET A 120 -19.89 10.83 -1.97
CA MET A 120 -20.15 10.10 -0.72
C MET A 120 -19.43 10.76 0.48
N SER A 121 -18.20 11.23 0.27
CA SER A 121 -17.42 11.88 1.33
C SER A 121 -18.02 13.21 1.82
N ALA A 122 -18.95 13.83 1.07
CA ALA A 122 -19.68 15.03 1.50
C ALA A 122 -20.37 14.86 2.87
N LEU A 123 -20.77 13.63 3.22
CA LEU A 123 -21.32 13.28 4.53
C LEU A 123 -20.38 13.59 5.70
N TYR A 124 -19.07 13.55 5.43
CA TYR A 124 -17.97 13.74 6.36
C TYR A 124 -17.14 14.99 6.04
N TYR A 125 -17.70 15.93 5.25
CA TYR A 125 -16.98 17.15 4.87
C TYR A 125 -16.38 17.83 6.10
N PRO A 126 -15.12 18.31 6.00
CA PRO A 126 -14.28 18.46 4.80
C PRO A 126 -13.39 17.26 4.47
N SER A 127 -13.60 16.10 5.10
CA SER A 127 -12.91 14.89 4.69
C SER A 127 -13.34 14.47 3.28
N SER A 128 -12.40 13.90 2.54
CA SER A 128 -12.61 13.44 1.17
C SER A 128 -11.86 12.15 0.91
N MET A 129 -12.37 11.33 0.00
CA MET A 129 -11.74 10.09 -0.42
C MET A 129 -11.87 9.91 -1.94
N THR A 130 -10.82 9.36 -2.52
CA THR A 130 -10.76 8.87 -3.88
C THR A 130 -10.21 7.44 -3.90
N SER A 131 -10.11 6.83 -5.07
CA SER A 131 -9.46 5.52 -5.21
C SER A 131 -7.95 5.51 -4.87
N LEU A 132 -7.35 6.68 -4.63
CA LEU A 132 -5.91 6.84 -4.41
C LEU A 132 -5.53 7.69 -3.18
N SER A 133 -6.46 8.47 -2.64
CA SER A 133 -6.21 9.37 -1.54
C SER A 133 -7.37 9.34 -0.54
N ASN A 134 -7.03 9.65 0.70
CA ASN A 134 -7.99 10.07 1.70
C ASN A 134 -7.40 11.29 2.39
N ASP A 135 -8.23 12.31 2.56
CA ASP A 135 -7.82 13.62 3.03
C ASP A 135 -8.75 14.01 4.18
N MET A 136 -8.16 14.49 5.26
CA MET A 136 -8.83 15.01 6.43
C MET A 136 -8.12 16.30 6.83
N ARG A 137 -8.80 17.20 7.56
CA ARG A 137 -8.14 18.42 8.04
C ARG A 137 -7.06 18.18 9.08
N TYR A 138 -7.11 17.04 9.75
CA TYR A 138 -6.15 16.67 10.76
C TYR A 138 -4.81 16.34 10.12
N SER A 139 -3.76 17.04 10.54
CA SER A 139 -2.42 16.81 10.01
C SER A 139 -1.88 15.48 10.51
N VAL A 140 -1.52 14.60 9.58
CA VAL A 140 -0.77 13.36 9.87
C VAL A 140 0.65 13.61 10.41
N TYR A 141 1.09 14.87 10.45
CA TYR A 141 2.37 15.30 10.99
C TYR A 141 2.26 15.84 12.43
N SER A 142 1.07 15.85 13.02
CA SER A 142 0.80 16.29 14.39
C SER A 142 0.16 15.15 15.18
N SER A 143 0.84 14.66 16.23
CA SER A 143 0.27 13.62 17.09
C SER A 143 -1.05 14.05 17.73
N GLN A 144 -1.16 15.32 18.14
CA GLN A 144 -2.39 15.88 18.70
C GLN A 144 -3.55 15.83 17.70
N ASP A 145 -3.30 16.16 16.43
CA ASP A 145 -4.33 16.12 15.39
C ASP A 145 -4.71 14.68 15.03
N ILE A 146 -3.73 13.77 14.98
CA ILE A 146 -3.99 12.34 14.81
C ILE A 146 -4.96 11.87 15.90
N PHE A 147 -4.68 12.11 17.19
CA PHE A 147 -5.57 11.66 18.27
C PHE A 147 -6.97 12.26 18.19
N LYS A 148 -7.10 13.55 17.81
CA LYS A 148 -8.41 14.17 17.57
C LYS A 148 -9.15 13.48 16.42
N ALA A 149 -8.47 13.19 15.31
CA ALA A 149 -9.06 12.48 14.17
C ALA A 149 -9.59 11.10 14.55
N LEU A 150 -8.91 10.39 15.47
CA LEU A 150 -9.36 9.07 15.93
C LEU A 150 -10.67 9.10 16.73
N ASP A 151 -11.09 10.26 17.24
CA ASP A 151 -12.35 10.46 17.99
C ASP A 151 -13.43 11.20 17.21
N ASP A 152 -13.09 11.76 16.04
CA ASP A 152 -14.00 12.62 15.28
C ASP A 152 -14.94 11.78 14.41
N GLU A 153 -16.11 11.43 14.94
CA GLU A 153 -17.15 10.69 14.19
C GLU A 153 -17.77 11.51 13.04
N GLU A 154 -17.58 12.84 13.02
CA GLU A 154 -18.08 13.72 11.96
C GLU A 154 -17.16 13.78 10.75
N GLU A 155 -15.84 13.64 10.93
CA GLU A 155 -14.85 13.74 9.85
C GLU A 155 -14.11 12.43 9.55
N ASN A 156 -13.96 11.53 10.52
CA ASN A 156 -13.27 10.26 10.30
C ASN A 156 -14.21 9.22 9.67
N ILE A 157 -14.21 9.21 8.33
CA ILE A 157 -15.00 8.28 7.49
C ILE A 157 -14.77 6.82 7.92
N PHE A 158 -13.55 6.48 8.33
CA PHE A 158 -13.16 5.11 8.63
C PHE A 158 -13.74 4.56 9.94
N LEU A 159 -14.14 5.41 10.90
CA LEU A 159 -14.73 4.96 12.16
C LEU A 159 -16.00 4.13 11.90
N ASN A 160 -16.95 4.71 11.16
CA ASN A 160 -18.23 4.06 10.88
C ASN A 160 -18.08 2.92 9.86
N LEU A 161 -17.24 3.11 8.84
CA LEU A 161 -16.98 2.07 7.85
C LEU A 161 -16.37 0.82 8.49
N TYR A 162 -15.36 0.96 9.36
CA TYR A 162 -14.76 -0.18 10.02
C TYR A 162 -15.69 -0.85 11.01
N LYS A 163 -16.42 -0.08 11.85
CA LYS A 163 -17.43 -0.63 12.77
C LYS A 163 -18.47 -1.46 12.03
N LYS A 164 -18.95 -0.96 10.88
CA LYS A 164 -20.02 -1.60 10.10
C LYS A 164 -19.54 -2.82 9.30
N HIS A 165 -18.37 -2.74 8.67
CA HIS A 165 -17.99 -3.71 7.63
C HIS A 165 -16.77 -4.59 7.96
N ILE A 166 -15.86 -4.12 8.80
CA ILE A 166 -14.54 -4.75 8.93
C ILE A 166 -14.36 -5.40 10.31
N LEU A 167 -14.74 -4.71 11.38
CA LEU A 167 -14.37 -5.06 12.75
C LEU A 167 -14.84 -6.47 13.14
N SER A 168 -16.12 -6.80 12.95
CA SER A 168 -16.66 -8.11 13.29
C SER A 168 -15.91 -9.25 12.59
N SER A 169 -15.66 -9.11 11.29
CA SER A 169 -14.96 -10.14 10.50
C SER A 169 -13.49 -10.36 10.90
N ILE A 170 -12.83 -9.35 11.49
CA ILE A 170 -11.49 -9.52 12.08
C ILE A 170 -11.61 -10.32 13.39
N LEU A 171 -12.54 -9.92 14.26
CA LEU A 171 -12.71 -10.47 15.59
C LEU A 171 -13.31 -11.89 15.61
N GLU A 172 -14.07 -12.28 14.57
CA GLU A 172 -14.57 -13.65 14.38
C GLU A 172 -13.46 -14.70 14.41
N SER A 173 -12.23 -14.33 14.05
CA SER A 173 -11.07 -15.22 14.10
C SER A 173 -10.45 -15.36 15.50
N SER A 174 -10.94 -14.61 16.50
CA SER A 174 -10.37 -14.52 17.85
C SER A 174 -8.83 -14.39 17.86
N PRO A 175 -8.25 -13.42 17.12
CA PRO A 175 -6.81 -13.39 16.90
C PRO A 175 -6.07 -12.99 18.18
N ASN A 176 -4.95 -13.64 18.50
CA ASN A 176 -4.09 -13.22 19.61
C ASN A 176 -3.18 -12.04 19.24
N LEU A 177 -2.91 -11.88 17.94
CA LEU A 177 -2.06 -10.85 17.36
C LEU A 177 -2.72 -10.26 16.11
N VAL A 178 -2.77 -8.93 16.02
CA VAL A 178 -3.14 -8.20 14.80
C VAL A 178 -1.95 -7.34 14.37
N GLY A 179 -1.43 -7.62 13.17
CA GLY A 179 -0.41 -6.80 12.51
C GLY A 179 -1.05 -5.83 11.52
N ILE A 180 -0.76 -4.53 11.64
CA ILE A 180 -1.25 -3.50 10.71
C ILE A 180 -0.06 -2.90 9.95
N SER A 181 -0.02 -3.11 8.63
CA SER A 181 1.02 -2.58 7.74
C SER A 181 0.62 -1.20 7.20
N ILE A 182 1.36 -0.15 7.59
CA ILE A 182 1.15 1.24 7.16
C ILE A 182 2.34 1.67 6.29
N THR A 183 2.14 1.72 4.97
CA THR A 183 3.21 2.00 3.99
C THR A 183 3.15 3.41 3.43
N ASN A 184 2.03 4.13 3.62
CA ASN A 184 1.85 5.52 3.22
C ASN A 184 1.34 6.38 4.40
N THR A 185 1.74 7.65 4.45
CA THR A 185 1.29 8.59 5.50
C THR A 185 -0.22 8.77 5.52
N SER A 186 -0.89 8.68 4.36
CA SER A 186 -2.36 8.69 4.27
C SER A 186 -3.05 7.49 4.94
N GLN A 187 -2.29 6.44 5.30
CA GLN A 187 -2.82 5.27 6.02
C GLN A 187 -2.64 5.37 7.54
N ILE A 188 -1.99 6.43 8.07
CA ILE A 188 -1.77 6.59 9.52
C ILE A 188 -3.10 6.69 10.27
N ILE A 189 -3.98 7.63 9.89
CA ILE A 189 -5.27 7.81 10.58
C ILE A 189 -6.15 6.57 10.41
N PRO A 190 -6.36 6.00 9.20
CA PRO A 190 -7.14 4.77 9.05
C PRO A 190 -6.57 3.59 9.85
N GLY A 191 -5.26 3.35 9.78
CA GLY A 191 -4.62 2.24 10.47
C GLY A 191 -4.69 2.36 12.00
N LEU A 192 -4.48 3.56 12.55
CA LEU A 192 -4.63 3.82 13.98
C LEU A 192 -6.10 3.81 14.42
N THR A 193 -7.03 4.18 13.54
CA THR A 193 -8.48 4.06 13.78
C THR A 193 -8.87 2.61 13.96
N LEU A 194 -8.38 1.73 13.08
CA LEU A 194 -8.61 0.29 13.19
C LEU A 194 -8.02 -0.28 14.48
N ALA A 195 -6.76 0.04 14.80
CA ALA A 195 -6.11 -0.39 16.03
C ALA A 195 -6.92 -0.02 17.27
N ARG A 196 -7.37 1.24 17.34
CA ARG A 196 -8.19 1.74 18.44
C ARG A 196 -9.52 1.02 18.56
N LEU A 197 -10.23 0.79 17.44
CA LEU A 197 -11.51 0.08 17.44
C LEU A 197 -11.35 -1.36 17.97
N ILE A 198 -10.29 -2.05 17.56
CA ILE A 198 -9.96 -3.39 18.07
C ILE A 198 -9.65 -3.32 19.58
N LYS A 199 -8.73 -2.44 20.01
CA LYS A 199 -8.37 -2.30 21.44
C LYS A 199 -9.54 -1.92 22.35
N ASN A 200 -10.49 -1.14 21.85
CA ASN A 200 -11.67 -0.75 22.62
C ASN A 200 -12.60 -1.94 22.91
N GLN A 201 -12.68 -2.92 22.00
CA GLN A 201 -13.50 -4.12 22.20
C GLN A 201 -12.72 -5.25 22.89
N HIS A 202 -11.43 -5.38 22.57
CA HIS A 202 -10.56 -6.48 23.00
C HIS A 202 -9.17 -5.95 23.37
N LYS A 203 -8.95 -5.71 24.67
CA LYS A 203 -7.68 -5.17 25.18
C LYS A 203 -6.55 -6.18 25.19
N GLU A 204 -6.88 -7.46 25.21
CA GLU A 204 -5.99 -8.62 25.27
C GLU A 204 -5.30 -8.94 23.95
N ILE A 205 -5.89 -8.54 22.81
CA ILE A 205 -5.31 -8.73 21.48
C ILE A 205 -4.06 -7.86 21.40
N HIS A 206 -2.91 -8.48 21.11
CA HIS A 206 -1.68 -7.73 20.86
C HIS A 206 -1.78 -7.07 19.49
N ILE A 207 -1.61 -5.75 19.41
CA ILE A 207 -1.60 -5.00 18.16
C ILE A 207 -0.19 -4.49 17.90
N THR A 208 0.37 -4.90 16.76
CA THR A 208 1.66 -4.41 16.28
C THR A 208 1.49 -3.64 14.98
N ILE A 209 2.17 -2.50 14.84
CA ILE A 209 2.20 -1.73 13.60
C ILE A 209 3.55 -1.89 12.93
N GLY A 210 3.53 -2.13 11.61
CA GLY A 210 4.73 -2.15 10.78
C GLY A 210 4.58 -1.25 9.56
N GLY A 211 5.64 -1.20 8.74
CA GLY A 211 5.69 -0.46 7.48
C GLY A 211 6.70 0.69 7.48
N SER A 212 7.06 1.13 6.27
CA SER A 212 8.12 2.11 6.04
C SER A 212 7.87 3.45 6.73
N VAL A 213 6.61 3.86 6.89
CA VAL A 213 6.25 5.10 7.57
C VAL A 213 6.75 5.11 9.01
N PHE A 214 6.50 4.05 9.79
CA PHE A 214 6.91 4.00 11.19
C PHE A 214 8.42 3.77 11.36
N THR A 215 9.09 3.18 10.37
CA THR A 215 10.55 3.09 10.32
C THR A 215 11.20 4.48 10.26
N LYS A 216 10.60 5.42 9.53
CA LYS A 216 11.07 6.83 9.46
C LYS A 216 10.74 7.64 10.71
N LEU A 217 9.84 7.14 11.56
CA LEU A 217 9.29 7.85 12.71
C LEU A 217 9.77 7.29 14.06
N ILE A 218 10.82 6.47 14.09
CA ILE A 218 11.37 5.86 15.32
C ILE A 218 11.56 6.89 16.44
N GLU A 219 12.17 8.03 16.15
CA GLU A 219 12.40 9.11 17.13
C GLU A 219 11.12 9.83 17.56
N ASN A 220 10.10 9.85 16.70
CA ASN A 220 8.80 10.43 17.02
C ASN A 220 7.99 9.49 17.91
N ILE A 221 8.00 8.18 17.64
CA ILE A 221 7.29 7.16 18.44
C ILE A 221 7.73 7.23 19.91
N LYS A 222 9.04 7.42 20.17
CA LYS A 222 9.59 7.59 21.53
C LYS A 222 8.97 8.73 22.32
N LYS A 223 8.44 9.76 21.65
CA LYS A 223 7.97 11.02 22.26
C LYS A 223 6.45 11.09 22.40
N VAL A 224 5.73 10.10 21.87
CA VAL A 224 4.25 10.12 21.84
C VAL A 224 3.72 8.93 22.62
N ASP A 225 3.72 9.06 23.95
CA ASP A 225 3.27 8.01 24.88
C ASP A 225 1.84 7.53 24.61
N GLY A 226 0.98 8.42 24.12
CA GLY A 226 -0.41 8.11 23.77
C GLY A 226 -0.55 7.05 22.68
N LEU A 227 0.49 6.78 21.87
CA LEU A 227 0.41 5.70 20.87
C LEU A 227 0.31 4.32 21.54
N PHE A 228 0.96 4.14 22.69
CA PHE A 228 0.92 2.87 23.42
C PHE A 228 -0.40 2.63 24.18
N SER A 229 -1.37 3.55 24.08
CA SER A 229 -2.74 3.28 24.55
C SER A 229 -3.61 2.63 23.46
N ILE A 230 -3.20 2.70 22.19
CA ILE A 230 -3.91 2.17 21.03
C ILE A 230 -3.20 0.98 20.37
N VAL A 231 -1.89 0.83 20.60
CA VAL A 231 -1.07 -0.29 20.10
C VAL A 231 -0.08 -0.78 21.15
N ASP A 232 0.36 -2.03 21.05
CA ASP A 232 1.28 -2.64 22.03
C ASP A 232 2.74 -2.57 21.57
N SER A 233 2.99 -2.60 20.26
CA SER A 233 4.34 -2.54 19.70
C SER A 233 4.40 -1.99 18.27
N PHE A 234 5.61 -1.68 17.82
CA PHE A 234 5.92 -1.39 16.42
C PHE A 234 7.06 -2.28 15.95
N ILE A 235 6.97 -2.81 14.73
CA ILE A 235 8.07 -3.49 14.05
C ILE A 235 8.58 -2.53 12.97
N VAL A 236 9.83 -2.08 13.11
CA VAL A 236 10.47 -1.16 12.15
C VAL A 236 11.43 -1.91 11.22
N PHE A 237 11.81 -1.32 10.09
CA PHE A 237 12.59 -1.99 9.05
C PHE A 237 11.89 -3.28 8.53
N GLU A 238 12.60 -4.40 8.55
CA GLU A 238 12.15 -5.68 7.99
C GLU A 238 11.46 -6.51 9.08
N GLY A 239 10.36 -7.15 8.69
CA GLY A 239 9.38 -7.66 9.64
C GLY A 239 9.31 -9.18 9.74
N GLU A 240 9.99 -9.93 8.88
CA GLU A 240 9.85 -11.37 8.75
C GLU A 240 10.28 -12.11 10.03
N HIS A 241 11.57 -12.03 10.41
CA HIS A 241 12.01 -12.64 11.68
C HIS A 241 11.43 -11.93 12.90
N ALA A 242 11.21 -10.61 12.84
CA ALA A 242 10.64 -9.85 13.94
C ALA A 242 9.22 -10.30 14.28
N LEU A 243 8.37 -10.51 13.28
CA LEU A 243 7.00 -10.95 13.49
C LEU A 243 6.95 -12.41 13.94
N LEU A 244 7.81 -13.28 13.39
CA LEU A 244 7.93 -14.67 13.83
C LEU A 244 8.34 -14.76 15.32
N GLU A 245 9.37 -14.02 15.72
CA GLU A 245 9.83 -13.98 17.11
C GLU A 245 8.76 -13.35 18.02
N LEU A 246 8.05 -12.31 17.57
CA LEU A 246 6.95 -11.73 18.33
C LEU A 246 5.84 -12.75 18.60
N VAL A 247 5.43 -13.53 17.60
CA VAL A 247 4.46 -14.62 17.77
C VAL A 247 4.96 -15.62 18.81
N GLY A 248 6.21 -16.10 18.68
CA GLY A 248 6.80 -17.03 19.64
C GLY A 248 6.91 -16.48 21.07
N GLN A 249 7.16 -15.17 21.23
CA GLN A 249 7.19 -14.53 22.56
C GLN A 249 5.79 -14.35 23.16
N LEU A 250 4.76 -14.12 22.35
CA LEU A 250 3.37 -14.02 22.82
C LEU A 250 2.84 -15.35 23.37
N ASP A 251 3.26 -16.47 22.79
CA ASP A 251 2.90 -17.84 23.21
C ASP A 251 3.74 -18.35 24.40
N SER A 252 4.80 -17.64 24.77
CA SER A 252 5.75 -18.07 25.80
C SER A 252 5.87 -17.05 26.94
N LYS A 253 7.09 -16.58 27.23
CA LYS A 253 7.39 -15.75 28.41
C LYS A 253 7.18 -14.25 28.19
N ARG A 254 6.77 -13.83 26.99
CA ARG A 254 6.67 -12.41 26.57
C ARG A 254 7.97 -11.64 26.81
N ASP A 255 9.10 -12.27 26.52
CA ASP A 255 10.43 -11.64 26.60
C ASP A 255 10.69 -10.83 25.32
N PHE A 256 10.04 -9.67 25.24
CA PHE A 256 10.07 -8.82 24.05
C PHE A 256 11.45 -8.30 23.69
N LYS A 257 12.46 -8.39 24.57
CA LYS A 257 13.86 -8.03 24.28
C LYS A 257 14.49 -8.91 23.20
N LYS A 258 13.95 -10.11 22.99
CA LYS A 258 14.42 -11.06 21.97
C LYS A 258 13.89 -10.76 20.57
N VAL A 259 12.81 -10.00 20.46
CA VAL A 259 12.16 -9.69 19.19
C VAL A 259 13.00 -8.64 18.46
N PRO A 260 13.68 -8.97 17.36
CA PRO A 260 14.47 -7.97 16.63
C PRO A 260 13.56 -6.87 16.09
N ASN A 261 14.11 -5.67 15.88
CA ASN A 261 13.40 -4.55 15.27
C ASN A 261 12.14 -4.06 16.02
N LEU A 262 11.93 -4.51 17.25
CA LEU A 262 10.74 -4.18 18.03
C LEU A 262 10.92 -2.87 18.82
N ILE A 263 9.91 -2.02 18.73
CA ILE A 263 9.68 -0.91 19.66
C ILE A 263 8.47 -1.27 20.52
N TYR A 264 8.62 -1.25 21.83
CA TYR A 264 7.56 -1.64 22.77
C TYR A 264 7.68 -0.83 24.07
N ARG A 265 6.69 -0.96 24.95
CA ARG A 265 6.68 -0.28 26.24
C ARG A 265 6.86 -1.25 27.39
N GLU A 266 7.83 -0.96 28.25
CA GLU A 266 8.12 -1.73 29.47
C GLU A 266 8.25 -0.75 30.64
N ASN A 267 7.45 -0.91 31.70
CA ASN A 267 7.44 -0.03 32.88
C ASN A 267 7.28 1.47 32.52
N ASN A 268 6.37 1.79 31.59
CA ASN A 268 6.15 3.13 31.05
C ASN A 268 7.34 3.76 30.33
N VAL A 269 8.36 2.97 29.98
CA VAL A 269 9.51 3.41 29.19
C VAL A 269 9.45 2.75 27.82
N THR A 270 9.59 3.55 26.77
CA THR A 270 9.74 3.05 25.40
C THR A 270 11.09 2.37 25.26
N LYS A 271 11.09 1.09 24.88
CA LYS A 271 12.25 0.26 24.58
C LYS A 271 12.35 0.04 23.08
N ILE A 272 13.59 -0.05 22.60
CA ILE A 272 13.90 -0.35 21.21
C ILE A 272 14.98 -1.43 21.21
N ASN A 273 14.73 -2.51 20.46
CA ASN A 273 15.70 -3.58 20.31
C ASN A 273 16.65 -3.27 19.16
N GLU A 274 17.88 -2.94 19.53
CA GLU A 274 19.01 -2.72 18.62
C GLU A 274 20.12 -3.76 18.87
N PRO A 275 20.94 -4.09 17.85
CA PRO A 275 20.95 -3.55 16.49
C PRO A 275 19.75 -4.05 15.65
N PHE A 276 19.30 -3.22 14.69
CA PHE A 276 18.25 -3.64 13.77
C PHE A 276 18.72 -4.76 12.84
N TYR A 277 17.93 -5.83 12.79
CA TYR A 277 18.12 -7.02 11.99
C TYR A 277 17.72 -6.79 10.54
N THR A 278 18.45 -7.41 9.62
CA THR A 278 18.23 -7.36 8.18
C THR A 278 18.15 -8.77 7.62
N GLU A 279 17.13 -9.04 6.82
CA GLU A 279 16.85 -10.34 6.21
C GLU A 279 17.90 -10.77 5.18
N ASP A 280 18.10 -12.07 5.06
CA ASP A 280 18.77 -12.66 3.91
C ASP A 280 17.72 -13.00 2.84
N LEU A 281 17.69 -12.20 1.77
CA LEU A 281 16.71 -12.37 0.69
C LEU A 281 16.75 -13.75 0.05
N ASN A 282 17.88 -14.48 0.14
CA ASN A 282 18.02 -15.80 -0.45
C ASN A 282 17.51 -16.93 0.45
N LYS A 283 17.11 -16.62 1.68
CA LYS A 283 16.45 -17.55 2.62
C LYS A 283 14.94 -17.31 2.72
N LEU A 284 14.46 -16.17 2.23
CA LEU A 284 13.03 -15.86 2.21
C LEU A 284 12.29 -16.73 1.18
N PRO A 285 11.10 -17.24 1.53
CA PRO A 285 10.26 -18.02 0.62
C PRO A 285 9.61 -17.12 -0.45
N ALA A 286 9.06 -17.74 -1.49
CA ALA A 286 8.16 -17.05 -2.41
C ALA A 286 6.98 -16.43 -1.62
N PRO A 287 6.52 -15.21 -1.96
CA PRO A 287 5.35 -14.61 -1.32
C PRO A 287 4.11 -15.50 -1.42
N ASP A 288 3.24 -15.45 -0.42
CA ASP A 288 2.04 -16.27 -0.37
C ASP A 288 0.79 -15.38 -0.46
N PHE A 289 0.04 -15.53 -1.54
CA PHE A 289 -1.20 -14.77 -1.79
C PHE A 289 -2.46 -15.56 -1.41
N ASP A 290 -2.34 -16.71 -0.73
CA ASP A 290 -3.51 -17.48 -0.32
C ASP A 290 -4.33 -16.71 0.72
N GLY A 291 -5.63 -16.61 0.45
CA GLY A 291 -6.56 -15.78 1.23
C GLY A 291 -6.54 -14.30 0.87
N PHE A 292 -5.67 -13.85 -0.05
CA PHE A 292 -5.62 -12.47 -0.51
C PHE A 292 -6.70 -12.21 -1.58
N PRO A 293 -7.39 -11.06 -1.55
CA PRO A 293 -8.53 -10.78 -2.44
C PRO A 293 -8.09 -10.36 -3.86
N LEU A 294 -7.29 -11.19 -4.55
CA LEU A 294 -6.68 -10.87 -5.86
C LEU A 294 -7.70 -10.48 -6.95
N LYS A 295 -8.93 -10.99 -6.87
CA LYS A 295 -10.02 -10.68 -7.82
C LYS A 295 -10.68 -9.32 -7.59
N LEU A 296 -10.41 -8.67 -6.46
CA LEU A 296 -10.98 -7.34 -6.16
C LEU A 296 -10.15 -6.20 -6.76
N TYR A 297 -8.89 -6.43 -7.14
CA TYR A 297 -8.12 -5.40 -7.83
C TYR A 297 -8.77 -5.02 -9.15
N HIS A 298 -8.66 -3.75 -9.54
CA HIS A 298 -9.33 -3.21 -10.72
C HIS A 298 -8.56 -3.54 -12.01
N THR A 299 -8.21 -4.80 -12.19
CA THR A 299 -7.45 -5.30 -13.35
C THR A 299 -8.10 -6.61 -13.83
N PRO A 300 -8.13 -6.89 -15.14
CA PRO A 300 -8.71 -8.12 -15.67
C PRO A 300 -7.91 -9.37 -15.26
N ALA A 301 -6.61 -9.22 -14.99
CA ALA A 301 -5.74 -10.29 -14.54
C ALA A 301 -4.94 -9.86 -13.30
N SER A 302 -4.71 -10.79 -12.38
CA SER A 302 -3.94 -10.52 -11.16
C SER A 302 -2.48 -10.24 -11.50
N VAL A 303 -1.97 -9.08 -11.09
CA VAL A 303 -0.55 -8.73 -11.22
C VAL A 303 0.13 -8.99 -9.88
N LEU A 304 1.05 -9.94 -9.82
CA LEU A 304 1.70 -10.32 -8.57
C LEU A 304 2.98 -9.54 -8.35
N PRO A 305 3.11 -8.81 -7.23
CA PRO A 305 4.37 -8.18 -6.87
C PRO A 305 5.38 -9.26 -6.48
N VAL A 306 6.61 -9.11 -6.98
CA VAL A 306 7.79 -9.85 -6.54
C VAL A 306 8.96 -8.88 -6.42
N GLN A 307 10.06 -9.29 -5.83
CA GLN A 307 11.16 -8.40 -5.52
C GLN A 307 12.50 -9.01 -5.88
N THR A 308 13.32 -8.26 -6.63
CA THR A 308 14.65 -8.71 -7.05
C THR A 308 15.75 -8.29 -6.06
N SER A 309 15.48 -7.24 -5.26
CA SER A 309 16.43 -6.62 -4.35
C SER A 309 15.74 -5.79 -3.26
N ARG A 310 16.39 -5.61 -2.11
CA ARG A 310 16.01 -4.65 -1.05
C ARG A 310 17.01 -3.51 -0.99
N GLY A 311 16.52 -2.29 -0.79
CA GLY A 311 17.32 -1.07 -0.89
C GLY A 311 17.57 -0.62 -2.33
N CYS A 312 18.35 0.45 -2.49
CA CYS A 312 18.76 0.96 -3.80
C CYS A 312 20.28 1.00 -3.89
N TYR A 313 20.85 0.37 -4.93
CA TYR A 313 22.29 0.37 -5.19
C TYR A 313 22.86 1.78 -5.43
N TYR A 314 22.03 2.72 -5.92
CA TYR A 314 22.48 4.08 -6.21
C TYR A 314 22.60 4.94 -4.94
N SER A 315 21.60 4.90 -4.05
CA SER A 315 21.56 5.49 -2.70
C SER A 315 22.11 6.92 -2.49
N LYS A 316 22.23 7.73 -3.55
CA LYS A 316 22.87 9.05 -3.53
C LYS A 316 21.93 10.23 -3.81
N CYS A 317 20.69 9.98 -4.23
CA CYS A 317 19.71 11.01 -4.52
C CYS A 317 19.44 11.87 -3.27
N SER A 318 19.62 13.19 -3.37
CA SER A 318 19.53 14.10 -2.20
C SER A 318 18.12 14.24 -1.63
N PHE A 319 17.08 13.96 -2.43
CA PHE A 319 15.67 14.03 -2.02
C PHE A 319 15.12 12.71 -1.47
N CYS A 320 15.87 11.61 -1.63
CA CYS A 320 15.34 10.26 -1.36
C CYS A 320 15.56 9.86 0.11
N ASN A 321 14.51 9.44 0.78
CA ASN A 321 14.55 8.99 2.19
C ASN A 321 14.73 7.47 2.35
N LEU A 322 14.98 6.74 1.27
CA LEU A 322 15.10 5.28 1.27
C LEU A 322 16.24 4.76 2.14
N HIS A 323 17.30 5.55 2.33
CA HIS A 323 18.41 5.23 3.23
C HIS A 323 17.96 5.14 4.71
N LEU A 324 16.78 5.65 5.05
CA LEU A 324 16.15 5.47 6.36
C LEU A 324 15.38 4.14 6.46
N ASP A 325 14.88 3.61 5.33
CA ASP A 325 14.12 2.35 5.27
C ASP A 325 15.01 1.12 5.14
N HIS A 326 16.14 1.26 4.44
CA HIS A 326 17.06 0.16 4.18
C HIS A 326 18.48 0.54 4.56
N ARG A 327 19.12 -0.31 5.37
CA ARG A 327 20.52 -0.13 5.79
C ARG A 327 21.53 -0.54 4.72
N SER A 328 21.18 -1.48 3.85
CA SER A 328 22.07 -2.02 2.81
C SER A 328 21.29 -2.50 1.59
N PHE A 329 21.97 -2.46 0.45
CA PHE A 329 21.46 -3.05 -0.79
C PHE A 329 21.76 -4.56 -0.82
N ARG A 330 20.74 -5.38 -1.06
CA ARG A 330 20.84 -6.85 -1.14
C ARG A 330 20.07 -7.35 -2.35
N LEU A 331 20.59 -8.39 -3.00
CA LEU A 331 19.99 -9.01 -4.17
C LEU A 331 19.45 -10.41 -3.84
N ARG A 332 18.29 -10.74 -4.40
CA ARG A 332 17.81 -12.10 -4.53
C ARG A 332 18.51 -12.75 -5.73
N ARG A 333 18.97 -13.98 -5.57
CA ARG A 333 19.54 -14.80 -6.65
C ARG A 333 18.51 -14.99 -7.75
N THR A 334 18.95 -14.92 -9.01
CA THR A 334 18.05 -14.97 -10.16
C THR A 334 17.37 -16.33 -10.26
N GLU A 335 18.09 -17.41 -9.92
CA GLU A 335 17.56 -18.76 -9.95
C GLU A 335 16.36 -18.90 -9.01
N LEU A 336 16.49 -18.40 -7.77
CA LEU A 336 15.39 -18.38 -6.79
C LEU A 336 14.23 -17.49 -7.24
N LEU A 337 14.52 -16.32 -7.83
CA LEU A 337 13.48 -15.44 -8.34
C LEU A 337 12.69 -16.11 -9.49
N MET A 338 13.36 -16.83 -10.39
CA MET A 338 12.70 -17.56 -11.48
C MET A 338 11.84 -18.71 -10.94
N GLU A 339 12.32 -19.43 -9.91
CA GLU A 339 11.52 -20.43 -9.20
C GLU A 339 10.26 -19.80 -8.58
N ASP A 340 10.38 -18.68 -7.89
CA ASP A 340 9.22 -17.97 -7.33
C ASP A 340 8.22 -17.58 -8.42
N ILE A 341 8.68 -16.94 -9.49
CA ILE A 341 7.82 -16.48 -10.59
C ILE A 341 7.06 -17.67 -11.19
N TRP A 342 7.75 -18.78 -11.42
CA TRP A 342 7.12 -19.98 -11.96
C TRP A 342 6.07 -20.55 -11.00
N THR A 343 6.43 -20.76 -9.73
CA THR A 343 5.52 -21.30 -8.71
C THR A 343 4.28 -20.40 -8.55
N LEU A 344 4.48 -19.09 -8.46
CA LEU A 344 3.40 -18.11 -8.35
C LEU A 344 2.52 -18.11 -9.60
N SER A 345 3.11 -18.17 -10.78
CA SER A 345 2.38 -18.16 -12.05
C SER A 345 1.45 -19.37 -12.15
N GLN A 346 1.98 -20.56 -11.83
CA GLN A 346 1.19 -21.80 -11.83
C GLN A 346 0.13 -21.81 -10.73
N LYS A 347 0.47 -21.38 -9.51
CA LYS A 347 -0.43 -21.42 -8.35
C LYS A 347 -1.60 -20.46 -8.48
N TYR A 348 -1.36 -19.24 -8.98
CA TYR A 348 -2.36 -18.17 -9.06
C TYR A 348 -2.89 -17.94 -10.48
N ASN A 349 -2.48 -18.77 -11.45
CA ASN A 349 -2.90 -18.72 -12.85
C ASN A 349 -2.77 -17.30 -13.45
N THR A 350 -1.58 -16.73 -13.35
CA THR A 350 -1.28 -15.42 -13.93
C THR A 350 0.12 -15.36 -14.53
N PRO A 351 0.28 -14.75 -15.71
CA PRO A 351 1.59 -14.47 -16.28
C PRO A 351 2.16 -13.12 -15.82
N TYR A 352 1.39 -12.29 -15.09
CA TYR A 352 1.74 -10.88 -14.86
C TYR A 352 2.44 -10.64 -13.52
N PHE A 353 3.62 -10.02 -13.59
CA PHE A 353 4.46 -9.71 -12.43
C PHE A 353 4.91 -8.26 -12.41
N PHE A 354 5.05 -7.71 -11.20
CA PHE A 354 5.62 -6.38 -10.99
C PHE A 354 6.81 -6.48 -10.02
N PHE A 355 7.98 -5.99 -10.46
CA PHE A 355 9.15 -5.86 -9.60
C PHE A 355 9.01 -4.62 -8.72
N THR A 356 8.77 -4.82 -7.42
CA THR A 356 8.55 -3.75 -6.43
C THR A 356 9.82 -3.03 -6.00
N ASP A 357 10.95 -3.35 -6.62
CA ASP A 357 12.25 -2.75 -6.39
C ASP A 357 12.23 -1.24 -6.58
N GLU A 358 13.01 -0.55 -5.73
CA GLU A 358 13.27 0.89 -5.83
C GLU A 358 13.95 1.25 -7.15
N SER A 359 14.84 0.38 -7.61
CA SER A 359 15.34 0.32 -8.99
C SER A 359 15.99 -1.02 -9.21
N VAL A 360 15.53 -1.78 -10.20
CA VAL A 360 16.16 -3.04 -10.60
C VAL A 360 17.52 -2.73 -11.24
N PRO A 361 18.62 -3.38 -10.82
CA PRO A 361 19.92 -3.20 -11.46
C PRO A 361 19.96 -3.75 -12.89
N ILE A 362 20.76 -3.12 -13.76
CA ILE A 362 20.88 -3.51 -15.18
C ILE A 362 21.35 -4.96 -15.37
N ASN A 363 22.32 -5.41 -14.57
CA ASN A 363 22.78 -6.81 -14.63
C ASN A 363 21.66 -7.79 -14.24
N LYS A 364 20.83 -7.43 -13.27
CA LYS A 364 19.69 -8.26 -12.86
C LYS A 364 18.64 -8.33 -13.96
N LEU A 365 18.34 -7.22 -14.64
CA LEU A 365 17.45 -7.20 -15.81
C LEU A 365 17.99 -8.12 -16.92
N ARG A 366 19.29 -8.08 -17.19
CA ARG A 366 19.93 -8.97 -18.18
C ARG A 366 19.76 -10.45 -17.81
N GLU A 367 20.03 -10.81 -16.55
CA GLU A 367 19.88 -12.19 -16.05
C GLU A 367 18.43 -12.68 -16.12
N ILE A 368 17.47 -11.84 -15.73
CA ILE A 368 16.02 -12.14 -15.79
C ILE A 368 15.59 -12.35 -17.24
N SER A 369 15.92 -11.41 -18.13
CA SER A 369 15.53 -11.50 -19.54
C SER A 369 16.13 -12.71 -20.23
N GLN A 370 17.41 -13.02 -19.97
CA GLN A 370 18.05 -14.22 -20.51
C GLN A 370 17.35 -15.49 -19.99
N SER A 371 17.08 -15.57 -18.68
CA SER A 371 16.44 -16.74 -18.07
C SER A 371 15.03 -16.99 -18.63
N LEU A 372 14.23 -15.93 -18.82
CA LEU A 372 12.87 -16.05 -19.36
C LEU A 372 12.87 -16.49 -20.83
N LEU A 373 13.81 -15.97 -21.64
CA LEU A 373 13.97 -16.37 -23.05
C LEU A 373 14.40 -17.84 -23.18
N GLU A 374 15.34 -18.30 -22.34
CA GLU A 374 15.80 -19.70 -22.33
C GLU A 374 14.70 -20.67 -21.92
N LYS A 375 13.89 -20.28 -20.92
CA LYS A 375 12.81 -21.13 -20.40
C LYS A 375 11.54 -21.09 -21.26
N GLN A 376 11.43 -20.12 -22.16
CA GLN A 376 10.27 -19.91 -23.03
C GLN A 376 8.95 -19.82 -22.25
N TRP A 377 9.00 -19.20 -21.07
CA TRP A 377 7.81 -18.98 -20.26
C TRP A 377 7.05 -17.75 -20.75
N ASP A 378 5.72 -17.85 -20.87
CA ASP A 378 4.87 -16.70 -21.16
C ASP A 378 4.66 -15.85 -19.90
N ILE A 379 5.72 -15.18 -19.47
CA ILE A 379 5.71 -14.25 -18.33
C ILE A 379 5.73 -12.82 -18.87
N LYS A 380 4.90 -11.97 -18.27
CA LYS A 380 4.86 -10.53 -18.51
C LYS A 380 5.31 -9.81 -17.26
N TRP A 381 6.25 -8.89 -17.39
CA TRP A 381 6.80 -8.20 -16.23
C TRP A 381 6.96 -6.70 -16.44
N MET A 382 7.00 -6.00 -15.32
CA MET A 382 7.18 -4.55 -15.25
C MET A 382 8.11 -4.22 -14.07
N GLY A 383 8.82 -3.10 -14.13
CA GLY A 383 9.71 -2.73 -13.03
C GLY A 383 10.19 -1.28 -13.06
N GLY A 384 10.59 -0.78 -11.90
CA GLY A 384 11.28 0.49 -11.75
C GLY A 384 12.74 0.39 -12.17
N VAL A 385 13.21 1.29 -13.02
CA VAL A 385 14.59 1.30 -13.52
C VAL A 385 15.13 2.73 -13.56
N ARG A 386 16.42 2.84 -13.30
CA ARG A 386 17.17 4.08 -13.40
C ARG A 386 17.75 4.25 -14.82
N PHE A 387 17.81 5.49 -15.32
CA PHE A 387 18.55 5.78 -16.56
C PHE A 387 20.03 5.48 -16.38
N GLU A 388 20.53 4.53 -17.17
CA GLU A 388 21.93 4.12 -17.19
C GLU A 388 22.42 3.90 -18.61
N ASN A 389 23.72 4.12 -18.83
CA ASN A 389 24.28 3.96 -20.16
C ASN A 389 24.16 2.52 -20.69
N ALA A 390 24.19 1.53 -19.79
CA ALA A 390 24.09 0.11 -20.13
C ALA A 390 22.69 -0.35 -20.58
N LEU A 391 21.67 0.51 -20.54
CA LEU A 391 20.40 0.30 -21.23
C LEU A 391 20.56 0.67 -22.71
N ASP A 392 21.14 -0.24 -23.48
CA ASP A 392 21.28 -0.13 -24.94
C ASP A 392 20.12 -0.83 -25.68
N GLY A 393 20.10 -0.70 -27.00
CA GLY A 393 19.06 -1.28 -27.85
C GLY A 393 18.97 -2.80 -27.70
N ASP A 394 20.11 -3.49 -27.77
CA ASP A 394 20.17 -4.95 -27.63
C ASP A 394 19.59 -5.45 -26.31
N LEU A 395 19.88 -4.78 -25.18
CA LEU A 395 19.30 -5.17 -23.90
C LEU A 395 17.80 -4.89 -23.86
N LEU A 396 17.34 -3.75 -24.37
CA LEU A 396 15.92 -3.41 -24.42
C LEU A 396 15.13 -4.37 -25.32
N GLU A 397 15.68 -4.76 -26.47
CA GLU A 397 15.10 -5.77 -27.37
C GLU A 397 14.97 -7.12 -26.65
N LYS A 398 16.01 -7.56 -25.93
CA LYS A 398 15.95 -8.78 -25.10
C LYS A 398 14.92 -8.67 -23.98
N MET A 399 14.82 -7.51 -23.33
CA MET A 399 13.83 -7.27 -22.28
C MET A 399 12.41 -7.38 -22.83
N HIS A 400 12.12 -6.70 -23.94
CA HIS A 400 10.83 -6.77 -24.60
C HIS A 400 10.49 -8.20 -25.05
N ALA A 401 11.43 -8.89 -25.72
CA ALA A 401 11.26 -10.29 -26.12
C ALA A 401 11.04 -11.24 -24.93
N SER A 402 11.63 -10.93 -23.76
CA SER A 402 11.43 -11.69 -22.52
C SER A 402 10.12 -11.38 -21.78
N GLY A 403 9.27 -10.52 -22.35
CA GLY A 403 7.97 -10.16 -21.79
C GLY A 403 7.93 -8.88 -20.94
N CYS A 404 8.94 -8.01 -21.01
CA CYS A 404 8.86 -6.68 -20.42
C CYS A 404 7.73 -5.89 -21.08
N GLN A 405 6.75 -5.43 -20.30
CA GLN A 405 5.61 -4.64 -20.80
C GLN A 405 5.75 -3.15 -20.47
N LYS A 406 6.46 -2.81 -19.40
CA LYS A 406 6.55 -1.42 -18.92
C LYS A 406 7.76 -1.22 -18.02
N LEU A 407 8.51 -0.17 -18.31
CA LEU A 407 9.56 0.35 -17.44
C LEU A 407 9.13 1.68 -16.83
N VAL A 408 9.32 1.82 -15.53
CA VAL A 408 9.08 3.07 -14.81
C VAL A 408 10.42 3.74 -14.54
N PHE A 409 10.67 4.87 -15.19
CA PHE A 409 11.91 5.62 -15.03
C PHE A 409 11.76 6.79 -14.06
N GLY A 410 12.63 6.85 -13.05
CA GLY A 410 12.75 8.03 -12.19
C GLY A 410 13.53 9.15 -12.89
N LEU A 411 12.86 9.91 -13.77
CA LEU A 411 13.47 11.03 -14.51
C LEU A 411 13.68 12.26 -13.62
N GLU A 412 12.65 12.67 -12.87
CA GLU A 412 12.52 13.88 -12.03
C GLU A 412 12.66 15.24 -12.76
N SER A 413 13.66 15.37 -13.64
CA SER A 413 13.94 16.60 -14.37
C SER A 413 14.65 16.31 -15.69
N TYR A 414 14.47 17.16 -16.69
CA TYR A 414 15.26 17.15 -17.95
C TYR A 414 16.23 18.34 -18.03
N ASN A 415 16.61 18.91 -16.88
CA ASN A 415 17.62 19.95 -16.78
C ASN A 415 18.86 19.40 -16.07
N GLN A 416 20.00 19.33 -16.77
CA GLN A 416 21.22 18.73 -16.23
C GLN A 416 21.66 19.36 -14.90
N ARG A 417 21.56 20.69 -14.75
CA ARG A 417 21.90 21.40 -13.51
C ARG A 417 21.02 20.94 -12.35
N VAL A 418 19.72 20.76 -12.57
CA VAL A 418 18.78 20.28 -11.55
C VAL A 418 19.08 18.83 -11.16
N LEU A 419 19.37 17.97 -12.14
CA LEU A 419 19.74 16.57 -11.91
C LEU A 419 21.03 16.44 -11.08
N ASP A 420 22.02 17.31 -11.34
CA ASP A 420 23.26 17.36 -10.59
C ASP A 420 23.02 17.83 -9.13
N LEU A 421 22.15 18.83 -8.92
CA LEU A 421 21.73 19.28 -7.58
C LEU A 421 20.96 18.20 -6.80
N MET A 422 20.12 17.43 -7.50
CA MET A 422 19.43 16.27 -6.92
C MET A 422 20.39 15.10 -6.64
N LYS A 423 21.66 15.21 -7.05
CA LYS A 423 22.64 14.12 -7.09
C LYS A 423 22.06 12.89 -7.78
N LYS A 424 21.22 13.11 -8.79
CA LYS A 424 20.55 12.03 -9.51
C LYS A 424 21.56 11.27 -10.34
N GLY A 425 22.70 11.83 -10.75
CA GLY A 425 23.80 11.10 -11.44
C GLY A 425 23.43 10.52 -12.80
N ILE A 426 22.37 11.05 -13.43
CA ILE A 426 21.97 10.73 -14.80
C ILE A 426 22.39 11.88 -15.72
N LYS A 427 22.59 11.59 -17.01
CA LYS A 427 22.88 12.59 -18.03
C LYS A 427 21.74 12.68 -19.05
N THR A 428 21.38 13.90 -19.46
CA THR A 428 20.21 14.13 -20.33
C THR A 428 20.34 13.49 -21.72
N ASP A 429 21.56 13.36 -22.23
CA ASP A 429 21.86 12.62 -23.46
C ASP A 429 21.58 11.11 -23.33
N ILE A 430 21.93 10.50 -22.19
CA ILE A 430 21.58 9.10 -21.86
C ILE A 430 20.06 8.95 -21.78
N VAL A 431 19.38 9.88 -21.11
CA VAL A 431 17.90 9.87 -21.01
C VAL A 431 17.29 9.83 -22.40
N LYS A 432 17.67 10.77 -23.27
CA LYS A 432 17.16 10.83 -24.64
C LYS A 432 17.41 9.52 -25.40
N ARG A 433 18.65 9.03 -25.39
CA ARG A 433 19.03 7.79 -26.09
C ARG A 433 18.20 6.59 -25.62
N VAL A 434 18.02 6.43 -24.31
CA VAL A 434 17.26 5.31 -23.74
C VAL A 434 15.78 5.43 -24.10
N LEU A 435 15.18 6.61 -24.01
CA LEU A 435 13.78 6.82 -24.39
C LEU A 435 13.54 6.56 -25.88
N ASP A 436 14.42 7.08 -26.75
CA ASP A 436 14.34 6.85 -28.19
C ASP A 436 14.47 5.33 -28.51
N ALA A 437 15.30 4.60 -27.77
CA ALA A 437 15.44 3.15 -27.92
C ALA A 437 14.20 2.39 -27.43
N CYS A 438 13.61 2.74 -26.28
CA CYS A 438 12.35 2.16 -25.82
C CYS A 438 11.23 2.35 -26.87
N LEU A 439 11.06 3.58 -27.37
CA LEU A 439 10.05 3.87 -28.40
C LEU A 439 10.22 3.05 -29.68
N LYS A 440 11.46 2.69 -30.03
CA LYS A 440 11.77 1.86 -31.20
C LYS A 440 11.43 0.40 -30.96
N VAL A 441 11.64 -0.11 -29.75
CA VAL A 441 11.44 -1.52 -29.40
C VAL A 441 9.95 -1.84 -29.16
N GLY A 442 9.21 -0.90 -28.58
CA GLY A 442 7.87 -1.12 -28.02
C GLY A 442 7.92 -1.22 -26.50
#